data_AF-A0A937MTI0-F1
#
_entry.id   AF-A0A937MTI0-F1
#
_cell.length_a   1.000
_cell.length_b   1.000
_cell.length_c   1.000
_cell.angle_alpha   90.00
_cell.angle_beta   90.00
_cell.angle_gamma   90.00
#
_symmetry.space_group_name_H-M   'P 1'
#
loop_
_entity.id
_entity.type
_entity.pdbx_description
1 polymer ?
#
loop_
_entity_poly.entity_id
_entity_poly.type
_entity_poly.pdbx_seq_one_letter_code
_entity_poly.pdbx_strand_id
1 'polypeptide(L)' 'MSNWKIRIAGLILMVLGGFLFVWSVKYIQSEWPQIFVGLLSVFSTAMGFALLIMPTDLYAEDSTTD' A
#
# COMPACT_ATOMS: atom_id res chain seq x y z
N MET A 1 -8.62 18.76 0.47
CA MET A 1 -8.69 17.68 1.49
C MET A 1 -8.46 16.27 0.93
N SER A 2 -8.66 16.01 -0.38
CA SER A 2 -8.47 14.68 -0.99
C SER A 2 -7.01 14.20 -1.01
N ASN A 3 -6.05 15.08 -1.28
CA ASN A 3 -4.63 14.72 -1.39
C ASN A 3 -4.07 14.11 -0.09
N TRP A 4 -4.49 14.65 1.05
CA TRP A 4 -4.13 14.11 2.36
C TRP A 4 -4.75 12.73 2.64
N LYS A 5 -5.95 12.43 2.10
CA LYS A 5 -6.58 11.10 2.23
C LYS A 5 -5.81 10.04 1.45
N ILE A 6 -5.30 10.35 0.26
CA ILE A 6 -4.49 9.43 -0.56
C ILE A 6 -3.17 9.12 0.14
N ARG A 7 -2.52 10.14 0.72
CA ARG A 7 -1.29 9.98 1.50
C ARG A 7 -1.51 9.08 2.73
N ILE A 8 -2.60 9.33 3.48
CA ILE A 8 -2.98 8.48 4.63
C ILE A 8 -3.26 7.04 4.18
N ALA A 9 -3.97 6.85 3.07
CA ALA A 9 -4.24 5.52 2.52
C ALA A 9 -2.94 4.78 2.16
N GLY A 10 -1.98 5.47 1.54
CA GLY A 10 -0.65 4.93 1.26
C GLY A 10 0.11 4.51 2.53
N LEU A 11 0.07 5.35 3.57
CA LEU A 11 0.67 5.05 4.89
C LEU A 11 0.04 3.81 5.55
N ILE A 12 -1.29 3.72 5.54
CA ILE A 12 -2.02 2.56 6.09
C ILE A 12 -1.65 1.29 5.31
N LEU A 13 -1.58 1.35 3.98
CA LEU A 13 -1.14 0.22 3.15
C LEU A 13 0.28 -0.22 3.52
N MET A 14 1.18 0.71 3.79
CA MET A 14 2.56 0.40 4.18
C MET A 14 2.63 -0.34 5.52
N VAL A 15 1.87 0.11 6.52
CA VAL A 15 1.77 -0.56 7.82
C VAL A 15 1.15 -1.96 7.67
N LEU A 16 0.12 -2.08 6.83
CA LEU A 16 -0.58 -3.34 6.57
C LEU A 16 0.33 -4.35 5.84
N GLY A 17 1.15 -3.88 4.88
CA GLY A 17 2.19 -4.67 4.23
C GLY A 17 3.24 -5.19 5.23
N GLY A 18 3.73 -4.33 6.12
CA GLY A 18 4.65 -4.75 7.19
C GLY A 18 4.03 -5.75 8.16
N PHE A 19 2.77 -5.58 8.53
CA PHE A 19 2.04 -6.54 9.38
C PHE A 19 1.88 -7.91 8.69
N LEU A 20 1.48 -7.91 7.42
CA LEU A 20 1.38 -9.13 6.60
C LEU A 20 2.72 -9.85 6.47
N PHE A 21 3.83 -9.12 6.41
CA PHE A 21 5.17 -9.69 6.40
C PHE A 21 5.46 -10.48 7.68
N VAL A 22 5.29 -9.82 8.83
CA VAL A 22 5.51 -10.44 10.15
C VAL A 22 4.58 -11.63 10.33
N TRP A 23 3.32 -11.51 9.89
CA TRP A 23 2.37 -12.60 9.93
C TRP A 23 2.81 -13.80 9.10
N SER A 24 3.27 -13.55 7.87
CA SER A 24 3.77 -14.58 6.96
C SER A 24 4.94 -15.34 7.60
N VAL A 25 5.93 -14.63 8.13
CA VAL A 25 7.13 -15.26 8.70
C VAL A 25 6.85 -15.97 10.03
N LYS A 26 5.93 -15.46 10.86
CA LYS A 26 5.69 -15.97 12.22
C LYS A 26 4.64 -17.07 12.32
N TYR A 27 3.56 -16.98 11.54
CA TYR A 27 2.39 -17.84 11.73
C TYR A 27 2.18 -18.85 10.61
N ILE A 28 2.74 -18.63 9.42
CA ILE A 28 2.59 -19.55 8.31
C ILE A 28 3.80 -20.48 8.26
N GLN A 29 3.54 -21.78 8.42
CA GLN A 29 4.57 -22.83 8.40
C GLN A 29 4.57 -23.62 7.08
N SER A 30 3.53 -23.45 6.26
CA SER A 30 3.46 -24.05 4.94
C SER A 30 4.11 -23.11 3.91
N GLU A 31 5.03 -23.67 3.14
CA GLU A 31 5.89 -23.00 2.15
C GLU A 31 5.11 -22.20 1.10
N TRP A 32 4.08 -22.77 0.47
CA TRP A 32 3.31 -22.07 -0.56
C TRP A 32 2.48 -20.90 -0.03
N PRO A 33 1.66 -21.05 1.03
CA PRO A 33 0.95 -19.92 1.62
C PRO A 33 1.89 -18.83 2.15
N GLN A 34 3.06 -19.18 2.66
CA GLN A 34 4.04 -18.20 3.15
C GLN A 34 4.58 -17.34 2.01
N ILE A 35 4.93 -17.95 0.88
CA ILE A 35 5.41 -17.24 -0.31
C ILE A 35 4.31 -16.31 -0.85
N PHE A 36 3.07 -16.77 -0.95
CA PHE A 36 1.96 -15.94 -1.42
C PHE A 36 1.72 -14.73 -0.51
N VAL A 37 1.67 -14.92 0.80
CA VAL A 37 1.45 -13.83 1.75
C VAL A 37 2.66 -12.90 1.83
N GLY A 38 3.87 -13.43 1.65
CA GLY A 38 5.10 -12.65 1.54
C GLY A 38 5.10 -11.75 0.29
N LEU A 39 4.76 -12.28 -0.88
CA LEU A 39 4.62 -11.49 -2.10
C LEU A 39 3.50 -10.45 -1.99
N LEU A 40 2.37 -10.81 -1.39
CA LEU A 40 1.26 -9.88 -1.12
C LEU A 40 1.70 -8.71 -0.22
N SER A 41 2.50 -9.00 0.80
CA SER A 41 3.07 -7.99 1.68
C SER A 41 3.99 -7.02 0.93
N VAL A 42 4.89 -7.54 0.09
CA VAL A 42 5.79 -6.70 -0.73
C VAL A 42 4.98 -5.84 -1.70
N PHE A 43 3.98 -6.42 -2.36
CA PHE A 43 3.08 -5.70 -3.26
C PHE A 43 2.33 -4.58 -2.53
N SER A 44 1.75 -4.87 -1.37
CA SER A 44 1.03 -3.90 -0.54
C SER A 44 1.95 -2.75 -0.09
N THR A 45 3.18 -3.06 0.29
CA THR A 45 4.18 -2.06 0.72
C THR A 45 4.62 -1.18 -0.45
N ALA A 46 4.89 -1.78 -1.62
CA ALA A 46 5.26 -1.05 -2.83
C ALA A 46 4.12 -0.14 -3.32
N MET A 47 2.88 -0.62 -3.29
CA MET A 47 1.70 0.17 -3.64
C MET A 47 1.46 1.30 -2.64
N GLY A 48 1.62 1.06 -1.33
CA GLY A 48 1.54 2.11 -0.31
C GLY A 48 2.59 3.20 -0.51
N PHE A 49 3.82 2.82 -0.86
CA PHE A 49 4.88 3.75 -1.21
C PHE A 49 4.58 4.54 -2.49
N ALA A 50 4.08 3.87 -3.54
CA ALA A 50 3.69 4.51 -4.79
C ALA A 50 2.62 5.59 -4.58
N LEU A 51 1.63 5.32 -3.74
CA LEU A 51 0.58 6.29 -3.37
C LEU A 51 1.12 7.49 -2.57
N LEU A 52 2.23 7.32 -1.84
CA LEU A 52 2.87 8.42 -1.11
C LEU A 52 3.67 9.36 -2.01
N ILE A 53 4.28 8.83 -3.07
CA ILE A 53 5.11 9.60 -4.02
C ILE A 53 4.32 10.10 -5.25
N MET A 54 3.10 9.59 -5.46
CA MET A 54 2.25 9.99 -6.57
C MET A 54 1.97 11.52 -6.52
N PRO A 55 2.21 12.26 -7.63
CA PRO A 55 1.87 13.68 -7.71
C PRO A 55 0.35 13.83 -7.78
N THR A 56 -0.29 14.02 -6.62
CA THR A 56 -1.75 14.20 -6.50
C THR A 56 -2.23 15.58 -6.94
N ASP A 57 -1.31 16.52 -7.11
CA ASP A 57 -1.63 17.91 -7.41
C ASP A 57 -2.05 18.12 -8.88
N LEU A 58 -1.61 17.23 -9.78
CA LEU A 58 -2.00 17.24 -11.20
C LEU A 58 -3.43 16.71 -11.44
N TYR A 59 -3.97 15.91 -10.52
CA TYR A 59 -5.29 15.28 -10.66
C TYR A 59 -6.43 16.14 -10.09
N ALA A 60 -6.10 17.17 -9.32
CA ALA A 60 -7.10 18.05 -8.71
C ALA A 60 -7.63 19.11 -9.70
N GLU A 61 -6.80 19.56 -10.65
CA GLU A 61 -7.20 20.59 -11.63
C GLU A 61 -8.14 20.08 -12.73
N ASP A 62 -8.12 18.76 -13.04
CA ASP A 62 -8.96 18.16 -14.09
C ASP A 62 -10.44 17.98 -13.69
N SER A 63 -10.80 18.28 -12.43
CA SER A 63 -12.18 18.14 -11.93
C SER A 63 -12.97 19.45 -11.84
N THR A 64 -12.39 20.56 -12.31
CA THR A 64 -12.97 21.91 -12.24
C THR A 64 -13.01 22.66 -13.57
N THR A 65 -12.91 21.97 -14.71
CA THR A 65 -13.18 22.59 -16.02
C THR A 65 -14.22 21.74 -16.76
N ASP A 66 -15.47 22.21 -16.64
CA ASP A 66 -16.67 21.99 -17.46
C ASP A 66 -17.03 20.58 -17.98
#